data_AF-A0A235F0F2-F1
#
_entry.id   AF-A0A235F0F2-F1
#
_cell.length_a   1.000
_cell.length_b   1.000
_cell.length_c   1.000
_cell.angle_alpha   90.00
_cell.angle_beta   90.00
_cell.angle_gamma   90.00
#
_symmetry.space_group_name_H-M   'P 1'
#
loop_
_entity.id
_entity.type
_entity.pdbx_description
1 polymer ?
#
loop_
_entity_poly.entity_id
_entity_poly.type
_entity_poly.pdbx_seq_one_letter_code
_entity_poly.pdbx_strand_id
1 'polypeptide(L)' 'MSMPTMKLLRTAALGGVLALGLSACGETSQVPVYKDGKYSGKADTRPWESAEFKGDKAAWEAALKNRARGQNEYNRGD' A
#
# COMPACT_ATOMS: atom_id res chain seq x y z
N MET A 1 14.18 -31.12 -42.83
CA MET A 1 15.00 -29.90 -42.62
C MET A 1 16.48 -30.27 -42.64
N SER A 2 17.34 -29.39 -43.16
CA SER A 2 18.79 -29.59 -43.15
C SER A 2 19.38 -29.34 -41.75
N MET A 3 20.46 -30.04 -41.37
CA MET A 3 21.16 -29.90 -40.08
C MET A 3 21.47 -28.45 -39.66
N PRO A 4 21.98 -27.55 -40.55
CA PRO A 4 22.17 -26.14 -40.21
C PRO A 4 20.86 -25.43 -39.81
N THR A 5 19.74 -25.76 -40.46
CA THR A 5 18.42 -25.20 -40.17
C THR A 5 17.93 -25.59 -38.78
N MET A 6 18.17 -26.83 -38.35
CA MET A 6 17.81 -27.28 -36.99
C MET A 6 18.70 -26.66 -35.91
N LYS A 7 19.97 -26.41 -36.22
CA LYS A 7 20.91 -25.76 -35.28
C LYS A 7 20.50 -24.30 -35.04
N LEU A 8 20.13 -23.58 -36.11
CA LEU A 8 19.61 -22.22 -36.04
C LEU A 8 18.30 -22.12 -35.24
N LEU A 9 17.38 -23.05 -35.46
CA LEU A 9 16.09 -23.08 -34.76
C LEU A 9 16.27 -23.30 -33.25
N ARG A 10 17.20 -24.19 -32.86
CA ARG A 10 17.52 -24.46 -31.45
C ARG A 10 18.17 -23.27 -30.77
N THR A 11 19.11 -22.60 -31.43
CA THR A 11 19.73 -21.38 -30.87
C THR A 11 18.73 -20.25 -30.73
N ALA A 12 17.81 -20.09 -31.69
CA ALA A 12 16.75 -19.08 -31.60
C ALA A 12 15.76 -19.39 -30.47
N ALA A 13 15.37 -20.66 -30.30
CA ALA A 13 14.50 -21.08 -29.21
C ALA A 13 15.15 -20.84 -27.83
N LEU A 14 16.44 -21.16 -27.68
CA LEU A 14 17.17 -20.95 -26.43
C LEU A 14 17.29 -19.45 -26.07
N GLY A 15 17.56 -18.60 -27.07
CA GLY A 15 17.58 -17.15 -26.89
C GLY A 15 16.22 -16.58 -26.50
N GLY A 16 15.14 -17.08 -27.11
CA GLY A 16 13.77 -16.66 -26.79
C GLY A 16 13.36 -16.98 -25.36
N VAL A 17 13.68 -18.18 -24.86
CA VAL A 17 13.39 -18.57 -23.47
C VAL A 17 14.15 -17.69 -22.46
N LEU A 18 15.41 -17.36 -22.76
CA LEU A 18 16.23 -16.52 -21.87
C LEU A 18 15.65 -15.09 -21.76
N ALA A 19 15.25 -14.50 -22.89
CA ALA A 19 14.67 -13.15 -22.93
C ALA A 19 13.34 -13.07 -22.16
N LEU A 20 12.48 -14.08 -22.30
CA LEU A 20 11.21 -14.16 -21.56
C LEU A 20 11.45 -14.35 -20.05
N GLY A 21 12.40 -15.19 -19.65
CA GLY A 21 12.75 -15.41 -18.24
C GLY A 21 13.30 -14.16 -17.55
N LEU A 22 14.12 -13.36 -18.26
CA LEU A 22 14.65 -12.09 -17.75
C LEU A 22 13.55 -11.04 -17.52
N SER A 23 12.50 -11.03 -18.35
CA SER A 23 11.37 -10.10 -18.19
C SER A 23 10.50 -10.37 -16.95
N ALA A 24 10.52 -11.61 -16.43
CA ALA A 24 9.75 -12.00 -15.25
C ALA A 24 10.34 -11.49 -13.92
N CYS A 25 11.60 -11.01 -13.92
CA CYS A 25 12.25 -10.49 -12.72
C CYS A 25 12.20 -8.95 -12.61
N GLY A 26 11.67 -8.27 -13.63
CA GLY A 26 11.59 -6.80 -13.72
C GLY A 26 10.31 -6.24 -13.10
N GLU A 27 10.01 -6.58 -11.85
CA GLU A 27 8.83 -6.01 -11.18
C GLU A 27 8.99 -4.48 -11.07
N THR A 28 8.07 -3.74 -11.67
CA THR A 28 8.05 -2.28 -11.55
C THR A 28 7.67 -1.90 -10.13
N SER A 29 8.24 -0.82 -9.63
CA SER A 29 7.92 -0.28 -8.31
C SER A 29 6.39 -0.19 -8.10
N GLN A 30 5.84 -1.00 -7.19
CA GLN A 30 4.41 -1.01 -6.86
C GLN A 30 3.99 0.17 -5.96
N VAL A 31 4.93 1.07 -5.63
CA VAL A 31 4.59 2.28 -4.88
C VAL A 31 4.02 3.33 -5.84
N PRO A 32 2.90 3.98 -5.47
CA PRO A 32 2.33 5.05 -6.27
C PRO A 32 3.37 6.15 -6.49
N VAL A 33 3.53 6.58 -7.74
CA VAL A 33 4.45 7.68 -8.11
C VAL A 33 4.07 8.91 -7.28
N TYR A 34 4.97 9.31 -6.38
CA TYR A 34 4.76 10.45 -5.51
C TYR A 34 4.76 11.73 -6.34
N LYS A 35 3.56 12.26 -6.65
CA LYS A 35 3.42 13.53 -7.35
C LYS A 35 3.29 14.67 -6.33
N ASP A 36 4.27 15.56 -6.33
CA ASP A 36 4.20 16.92 -5.78
C ASP A 36 3.80 17.05 -4.31
N GLY A 37 4.45 16.29 -3.41
CA GLY A 37 4.33 16.53 -1.97
C GLY A 37 2.96 16.15 -1.37
N LYS A 38 2.06 15.56 -2.16
CA LYS A 38 0.73 15.14 -1.72
C LYS A 38 0.70 13.65 -1.47
N TYR A 39 0.11 13.27 -0.34
CA TYR A 39 -0.21 11.87 -0.05
C TYR A 39 -1.04 11.29 -1.20
N SER A 40 -0.48 10.28 -1.87
CA SER A 40 -1.09 9.66 -3.06
C SER A 40 -1.96 8.44 -2.72
N GLY A 41 -2.15 8.14 -1.43
CA GLY A 41 -3.06 7.10 -0.95
C GLY A 41 -4.51 7.56 -0.86
N LYS A 42 -5.40 6.70 -0.36
CA LYS A 42 -6.80 7.09 -0.08
C LYS A 42 -6.82 8.23 0.93
N ALA A 43 -7.71 9.20 0.76
CA ALA A 43 -7.86 10.26 1.76
C ALA A 43 -8.23 9.65 3.13
N ASP A 44 -7.46 9.96 4.16
CA ASP A 44 -7.77 9.53 5.52
C ASP A 44 -9.09 10.16 5.98
N THR A 45 -9.99 9.31 6.48
CA THR A 45 -11.26 9.77 7.05
C THR A 45 -11.00 10.27 8.47
N ARG A 46 -11.56 11.43 8.81
CA ARG A 46 -11.32 12.02 10.14
C ARG A 46 -12.06 11.18 11.19
N PRO A 47 -11.52 11.00 12.41
CA PRO A 47 -12.15 10.09 13.39
C PRO A 47 -13.61 10.41 13.73
N TRP A 48 -13.98 11.70 13.73
CA TRP A 48 -15.36 12.15 13.96
C TRP A 48 -16.31 11.92 12.78
N GLU A 49 -15.80 11.55 11.60
CA GLU A 49 -16.61 11.18 10.44
C GLU A 49 -17.05 9.71 10.47
N SER A 50 -16.62 8.94 11.48
CA SER A 50 -17.08 7.57 11.71
C SER A 50 -18.58 7.50 12.02
N ALA A 51 -19.19 6.33 11.85
CA ALA A 51 -20.62 6.11 12.10
C ALA A 51 -21.04 6.40 13.56
N GLU A 52 -20.11 6.25 14.50
CA GLU A 52 -20.30 6.55 15.93
C GLU A 52 -20.59 8.04 16.16
N PHE A 53 -19.80 8.91 15.52
CA PHE A 53 -19.86 10.36 15.74
C PHE A 53 -20.63 11.11 14.65
N LYS A 54 -20.91 10.49 13.50
CA LYS A 54 -21.76 11.02 12.42
C LYS A 54 -21.34 12.42 11.94
N GLY A 55 -20.05 12.72 11.97
CA GLY A 55 -19.49 14.02 11.61
C GLY A 55 -19.39 15.02 12.77
N ASP A 56 -19.85 14.67 13.98
CA ASP A 56 -19.80 15.56 15.14
C ASP A 56 -18.41 15.54 15.80
N LYS A 57 -17.60 16.54 15.43
CA LYS A 57 -16.27 16.76 16.01
C LYS A 57 -16.32 17.08 17.50
N ALA A 58 -17.34 17.80 17.97
CA ALA A 58 -17.44 18.19 19.37
C ALA A 58 -17.74 16.99 20.26
N ALA A 59 -18.63 16.10 19.83
CA ALA A 59 -18.91 14.83 20.51
C ALA A 59 -17.65 13.94 20.58
N TRP A 60 -16.90 13.84 19.48
CA TRP A 60 -15.64 13.10 19.45
C TRP A 60 -14.59 13.68 20.41
N GLU A 61 -14.39 15.00 20.42
CA GLU A 61 -13.45 15.65 21.34
C GLU A 61 -13.86 15.49 22.81
N ALA A 62 -15.17 15.55 23.11
CA ALA A 62 -15.69 15.32 24.45
C ALA A 62 -15.43 13.87 24.90
N ALA A 63 -15.66 12.89 24.02
CA ALA A 63 -15.37 11.48 24.30
C ALA A 63 -13.87 11.25 24.56
N LEU A 64 -12.98 11.88 23.79
CA LEU A 64 -11.54 11.83 24.02
C LEU A 64 -11.14 12.43 25.38
N LYS A 65 -11.68 13.61 25.72
CA LYS A 65 -11.42 14.25 27.01
C LYS A 65 -11.90 13.37 28.18
N ASN A 66 -13.06 12.74 28.04
CA ASN A 66 -13.58 11.84 29.06
C ASN A 66 -12.68 10.60 29.24
N ARG A 67 -12.25 9.98 28.12
CA ARG A 67 -11.30 8.86 28.14
C ARG A 67 -10.01 9.23 28.86
N ALA A 68 -9.43 10.40 28.56
CA ALA A 68 -8.20 10.86 29.17
C ALA A 68 -8.31 10.99 30.71
N ARG A 69 -9.47 11.42 31.23
CA ARG A 69 -9.71 11.50 32.69
C ARG A 69 -9.64 10.14 33.37
N GLY A 70 -10.20 9.10 32.76
CA GLY A 70 -10.21 7.74 33.30
C GLY A 70 -8.88 6.98 33.18
N GLN A 71 -7.89 7.57 32.51
CA GLN A 71 -6.52 7.04 32.40
C GLN A 71 -5.53 7.77 33.31
N ASN A 72 -5.98 8.81 34.00
CA ASN A 72 -5.13 9.56 34.91
C ASN A 72 -5.27 8.96 36.32
N GLU A 73 -4.19 8.39 36.84
CA GLU A 73 -4.14 7.81 38.19
C GLU A 73 -4.45 8.84 39.29
N TYR A 74 -4.17 10.13 39.08
CA TYR A 74 -4.57 11.19 40.03
C TYR A 74 -6.09 11.31 40.23
N ASN A 75 -6.89 10.85 39.27
CA ASN A 75 -8.36 10.83 39.37
C ASN A 75 -8.88 9.48 39.88
N ARG A 76 -8.02 8.46 39.99
CA ARG A 76 -8.34 7.14 40.51
C ARG A 76 -7.87 7.13 41.96
N GLY A 77 -8.60 7.84 42.82
CA GLY A 77 -8.26 7.97 44.24
C GLY A 77 -7.95 6.60 44.86
N ASP A 78 -6.81 6.54 45.52
CA ASP A 78 -6.40 5.48 46.44
C ASP A 78 -7.30 5.44 47.70
#